data_AF-A0A370GUA6-F1
#
_entry.id   AF-A0A370GUA6-F1
#
_cell.length_a   1.000
_cell.length_b   1.000
_cell.length_c   1.000
_cell.angle_alpha   90.00
_cell.angle_beta   90.00
_cell.angle_gamma   90.00
#
_symmetry.space_group_name_H-M   'P 1'
#
loop_
_entity.id
_entity.type
_entity.pdbx_description
1 polymer ?
#
loop_
_entity_poly.entity_id
_entity_poly.type
_entity_poly.pdbx_seq_one_letter_code
_entity_poly.pdbx_strand_id
1 'polypeptide(L)' 'MAPVFDSCAVVPRHLTVEQAHNILHIHRSCPTDQCPRRKAALYFLMDSRRTARDSGRDLRRPAPRTPGLS' A
#
# COMPACT_ATOMS: atom_id res chain seq x y z
N MET A 1 0.95 -26.56 18.25
CA MET A 1 1.50 -25.19 18.06
C MET A 1 0.42 -24.31 17.45
N ALA A 2 -0.03 -23.25 18.13
CA ALA A 2 -0.80 -22.19 17.47
C ALA A 2 0.18 -21.38 16.59
N PRO A 3 -0.16 -21.07 15.33
CA PRO A 3 0.78 -20.43 14.43
C PRO A 3 1.13 -19.02 14.92
N VAL A 4 2.42 -18.67 14.88
CA VAL A 4 3.00 -17.37 15.29
C VAL A 4 2.47 -16.15 14.51
N PHE A 5 1.48 -16.34 13.64
CA PHE A 5 0.83 -15.27 12.89
C PHE A 5 -0.15 -14.46 13.74
N ASP A 6 -0.49 -14.85 14.97
CA ASP A 6 -1.33 -14.03 15.87
C ASP A 6 -0.58 -12.89 16.57
N SER A 7 0.76 -12.85 16.47
CA SER A 7 1.53 -11.76 17.05
C SER A 7 1.41 -10.49 16.22
N CYS A 8 0.57 -9.57 16.70
CA CYS A 8 0.39 -8.21 16.19
C CYS A 8 1.71 -7.41 16.08
N ALA A 9 2.80 -7.90 16.69
CA ALA A 9 4.12 -7.29 16.77
C ALA A 9 4.96 -7.37 15.48
N VAL A 10 4.77 -8.38 14.63
CA VAL A 10 5.67 -8.60 13.48
C VAL A 10 5.07 -8.06 12.19
N VAL A 11 5.62 -6.94 11.72
CA VAL A 11 5.31 -6.37 10.39
C VAL A 11 6.16 -7.08 9.33
N PRO A 12 5.56 -7.69 8.29
CA PRO A 12 6.31 -8.27 7.19
C PRO A 12 7.13 -7.21 6.44
N ARG A 13 8.37 -7.55 6.06
CA ARG A 13 9.28 -6.64 5.30
C ARG A 13 8.78 -6.34 3.88
N HIS A 14 8.08 -7.28 3.28
CA HIS A 14 7.45 -7.14 1.96
C HIS A 14 5.95 -7.26 2.16
N LEU A 15 5.27 -6.11 2.29
CA LEU A 15 3.82 -6.05 2.34
C LEU A 15 3.29 -5.82 0.93
N THR A 16 2.31 -6.61 0.49
CA THR A 16 1.55 -6.33 -0.73
C THR A 16 0.20 -5.67 -0.41
N VAL A 17 -0.44 -5.07 -1.40
CA VAL A 17 -1.78 -4.47 -1.24
C VAL A 17 -2.78 -5.53 -0.78
N GLU A 18 -2.73 -6.72 -1.35
CA GLU A 18 -3.57 -7.85 -0.98
C GLU A 18 -3.31 -8.30 0.46
N GLN A 19 -2.04 -8.42 0.87
CA GLN A 19 -1.68 -8.76 2.25
C GLN A 19 -2.13 -7.68 3.24
N ALA A 20 -2.02 -6.40 2.89
CA ALA A 20 -2.47 -5.31 3.74
C ALA A 20 -4.00 -5.37 3.96
N HIS A 21 -4.78 -5.66 2.92
CA HIS A 21 -6.23 -5.90 3.05
C HIS A 21 -6.54 -7.12 3.90
N ASN A 22 -5.81 -8.24 3.71
CA ASN A 22 -6.00 -9.44 4.51
C ASN A 22 -5.70 -9.19 6.00
N ILE A 23 -4.62 -8.46 6.30
CA ILE A 23 -4.27 -8.04 7.67
C ILE A 23 -5.39 -7.20 8.29
N LEU A 24 -5.97 -6.24 7.56
CA LEU A 24 -7.08 -5.43 8.05
C LEU A 24 -8.34 -6.26 8.31
N HIS A 25 -8.57 -7.29 7.51
CA HIS A 25 -9.69 -8.21 7.67
C HIS A 25 -9.52 -9.09 8.92
N ILE A 26 -8.33 -9.70 9.09
CA ILE A 26 -8.00 -10.56 10.23
C ILE A 26 -7.96 -9.76 11.53
N HIS A 27 -7.29 -8.60 11.54
CA HIS A 27 -7.12 -7.75 12.71
C HIS A 27 -8.22 -6.69 12.85
N ARG A 28 -9.42 -6.93 12.30
CA ARG A 28 -10.56 -5.99 12.37
C ARG A 28 -10.96 -5.62 13.80
N SER A 29 -10.78 -6.54 14.74
CA SER A 29 -11.08 -6.37 16.16
C SER A 29 -9.96 -5.69 16.95
N CYS A 30 -8.74 -5.62 16.39
CA CYS A 30 -7.62 -4.96 17.05
C CYS A 30 -7.69 -3.44 16.81
N PRO A 31 -7.56 -2.60 17.85
CA PRO A 31 -7.45 -1.16 17.66
C PRO A 31 -6.13 -0.82 16.98
N THR A 32 -6.16 0.10 16.02
CA THR A 32 -5.00 0.49 15.19
C THR A 32 -3.83 0.99 16.04
N ASP A 33 -4.08 1.65 17.17
CA ASP A 33 -3.04 2.11 18.10
C ASP A 33 -2.32 0.98 18.84
N GLN A 34 -2.96 -0.17 19.07
CA GLN A 34 -2.38 -1.27 19.84
C GLN A 34 -1.86 -2.41 18.95
N CYS A 35 -2.15 -2.39 17.65
CA CYS A 35 -1.72 -3.42 16.70
C CYS A 35 -0.77 -2.82 15.65
N PRO A 36 0.57 -2.96 15.81
CA PRO A 36 1.52 -2.41 14.86
C PRO A 36 1.39 -3.02 13.47
N ARG A 37 0.94 -4.28 13.35
CA ARG A 37 0.63 -4.90 12.06
C ARG A 37 -0.53 -4.22 11.33
N ARG A 38 -1.61 -3.85 12.04
CA ARG A 38 -2.74 -3.10 11.47
C ARG A 38 -2.32 -1.68 11.06
N LYS A 39 -1.56 -1.01 11.91
CA LYS A 39 -1.00 0.33 11.61
C LYS A 39 -0.12 0.30 10.35
N ALA A 40 0.76 -0.68 10.23
CA ALA A 40 1.63 -0.84 9.07
C ALA A 40 0.83 -1.12 7.78
N ALA A 41 -0.19 -1.97 7.84
CA ALA A 41 -1.06 -2.24 6.69
C ALA A 41 -1.80 -0.97 6.22
N LEU A 42 -2.34 -0.17 7.14
CA LEU A 42 -2.96 1.11 6.79
C LEU A 42 -1.97 2.08 6.16
N TYR A 43 -0.79 2.25 6.76
CA TYR A 43 0.24 3.12 6.23
C TYR A 43 0.69 2.70 4.83
N PHE A 44 0.88 1.40 4.61
CA PHE A 44 1.25 0.86 3.30
C PHE A 44 0.18 1.12 2.24
N LEU A 45 -1.11 0.99 2.57
CA LEU A 45 -2.19 1.29 1.61
C LEU A 45 -2.26 2.79 1.27
N MET A 46 -2.00 3.66 2.24
CA MET A 46 -1.92 5.11 1.99
C MET A 46 -0.72 5.47 1.10
N ASP A 47 0.45 4.87 1.39
CA ASP A 47 1.68 5.09 0.62
C ASP A 47 1.57 4.54 -0.81
N SER A 48 1.12 3.29 -0.97
CA SER A 48 0.93 2.67 -2.28
C SER A 48 -0.08 3.44 -3.14
N ARG A 49 -1.13 4.01 -2.53
CA ARG A 49 -2.06 4.91 -3.22
C ARG A 49 -1.40 6.22 -3.65
N ARG A 50 -0.44 6.73 -2.88
CA ARG A 50 0.33 7.93 -3.23
C ARG A 50 1.26 7.64 -4.41
N THR A 51 1.98 6.52 -4.37
CA THR A 51 2.89 6.07 -5.43
C THR A 51 2.14 5.79 -6.73
N ALA A 52 0.99 5.11 -6.68
CA ALA A 52 0.16 4.87 -7.87
C ALA A 52 -0.34 6.17 -8.53
N ARG A 53 -0.64 7.22 -7.74
CA ARG A 53 -1.04 8.53 -8.25
C ARG A 53 0.12 9.31 -8.86
N ASP A 54 1.32 9.07 -8.37
CA ASP A 54 2.54 9.69 -8.89
C ASP A 54 2.95 9.07 -10.22
N SER A 55 2.95 7.72 -10.30
CA SER A 55 3.24 6.99 -11.55
C SER A 55 2.24 7.26 -12.67
N GLY A 56 1.02 7.73 -12.35
CA GLY A 56 0.02 8.17 -13.33
C GLY A 56 0.27 9.56 -13.93
N ARG A 57 1.21 10.36 -13.38
CA ARG A 57 1.60 11.66 -13.94
C ARG A 57 2.69 11.55 -15.00
N ASP A 58 3.59 10.57 -14.90
CA ASP A 58 4.65 10.37 -15.89
C ASP A 58 4.13 9.84 -17.24
N LEU A 59 3.04 9.07 -17.23
CA LEU A 59 2.42 8.56 -18.46
C LEU A 59 1.55 9.59 -19.19
N ARG A 60 1.34 10.78 -18.61
CA ARG A 60 0.53 11.84 -19.22
C ARG A 60 1.39 13.01 -19.68
N ARG A 61 2.57 12.73 -20.25
CA ARG A 61 3.25 13.70 -21.11
C ARG A 61 2.62 13.62 -22.51
N PRO A 62 1.72 14.55 -22.90
CA PRO A 62 1.33 14.65 -24.29
C PRO A 62 2.59 14.94 -25.12
N ALA A 63 2.78 14.15 -26.18
CA ALA A 63 3.90 14.28 -27.11
C ALA A 63 4.10 15.75 -27.52
N PRO A 64 5.35 16.22 -27.70
CA PRO A 64 5.59 17.52 -28.28
C PRO A 64 5.00 17.51 -29.69
N ARG A 65 3.96 18.30 -29.88
CA ARG A 65 3.28 18.50 -31.16
C ARG A 65 4.27 19.28 -32.03
N THR A 66 4.92 18.61 -32.97
CA THR A 66 5.71 19.26 -34.02
C THR A 66 4.77 20.11 -34.89
N PRO A 67 4.95 21.44 -34.97
CA PRO A 67 4.35 22.20 -36.06
C PRO A 67 5.16 21.91 -37.31
N GLY A 68 4.48 21.49 -38.38
CA GLY A 68 5.10 21.22 -39.67
C GLY A 68 5.79 22.45 -40.26
N LEU A 69 6.76 22.20 -41.12
CA LEU A 69 7.30 23.20 -42.04
C LEU A 69 7.17 22.63 -43.45
N SER A 70 6.43 23.38 -44.27
CA SER A 70 6.26 23.23 -45.71
C SER A 70 7.53 23.59 -46.48
#